data_AF-A0A7N0UDP4-F1
#
_entry.id   AF-A0A7N0UDP4-F1
#
_cell.length_a   1.000
_cell.length_b   1.000
_cell.length_c   1.000
_cell.angle_alpha   90.00
_cell.angle_beta   90.00
_cell.angle_gamma   90.00
#
_symmetry.space_group_name_H-M   'P 1'
#
loop_
_entity.id
_entity.type
_entity.pdbx_description
1 polymer ?
#
loop_
_entity_poly.entity_id
_entity_poly.type
_entity_poly.pdbx_seq_one_letter_code
_entity_poly.pdbx_strand_id
1 'polypeptide(L)'
;MELVALRVSTVLPHLPHLTILDRKPLFSHQFRPSSREAAQFSLHATAYRNRDTRRGSTLAKEDDVGDELGFSELLTAERVAMGSSDEERVPTTSSSSPSSSSFLSLSEKPDRNLALLDDYEAEELNIVDPNHRSGYVAVLGKPNVGKSTIANQMIGQKLSIVTDKPQTTRHRVLGICSGADYQVVLYDTPGVIEKKMHKLDTMMMNNVRSAAINADCVLVLVDATKMPQKIDEVLGEGIGHLQEKPPILLVLNKKDLIKPGEIAKKIEWYEKFTEVDEVIPVSAKYGQGVEDVKAWILSKLPKGPAYYPKDIVSEHPERFFVSEIVREKIFMQYRNEIPYACQVNVVNYKTRPAAKEFIQVEVVVEKNSQKIILIGKEGKALKLLATAARLDIEDFLQKKVFLEVEVKVKENWRQDEGLLKNYGYGGQIRA
;
A
#
# COMPACT_ATOMS: atom_id res chain seq x y z
N MET A 1 20.44 16.62 21.35
CA MET A 1 20.94 16.47 19.97
C MET A 1 21.83 15.25 19.92
N GLU A 2 21.30 14.08 19.58
CA GLU A 2 22.08 12.83 19.54
C GLU A 2 22.28 12.34 18.10
N LEU A 3 23.43 11.70 17.86
CA LEU A 3 24.00 11.40 16.55
C LEU A 3 23.11 10.52 15.65
N VAL A 4 22.81 11.03 14.45
CA VAL A 4 22.60 10.22 13.25
C VAL A 4 23.98 9.99 12.65
N ALA A 5 24.42 8.73 12.54
CA ALA A 5 25.67 8.41 11.85
C ALA A 5 25.43 8.43 10.33
N LEU A 6 26.09 9.35 9.64
CA LEU A 6 26.16 9.39 8.18
C LEU A 6 27.47 8.73 7.77
N ARG A 7 27.42 7.56 7.12
CA ARG A 7 28.62 6.94 6.55
C ARG A 7 28.79 7.41 5.11
N VAL A 8 29.66 8.39 4.91
CA VAL A 8 30.22 8.76 3.60
C VAL A 8 31.57 8.07 3.50
N SER A 9 31.78 7.23 2.48
CA SER A 9 33.04 6.50 2.32
C SER A 9 34.13 7.43 1.79
N THR A 10 34.97 7.97 2.67
CA THR A 10 36.29 8.58 2.36
C THR A 10 37.29 8.34 3.50
N VAL A 11 38.58 8.29 3.17
CA VAL A 11 39.70 7.62 3.88
C VAL A 11 40.56 8.60 4.71
N LEU A 12 40.95 8.21 5.96
CA LEU A 12 42.04 8.67 6.89
C LEU A 12 41.94 10.07 7.60
N PRO A 13 42.72 10.36 8.70
CA PRO A 13 42.97 9.65 9.98
C PRO A 13 42.77 10.52 11.28
N HIS A 14 43.00 9.90 12.44
CA HIS A 14 42.73 10.23 13.87
C HIS A 14 43.22 11.56 14.53
N LEU A 15 42.46 12.04 15.56
CA LEU A 15 42.79 12.30 17.00
C LEU A 15 41.85 13.39 17.64
N PRO A 16 41.81 13.68 18.97
CA PRO A 16 41.10 12.95 20.04
C PRO A 16 40.12 13.80 20.93
N HIS A 17 39.36 13.08 21.77
CA HIS A 17 38.60 13.41 23.01
C HIS A 17 38.32 14.86 23.47
N LEU A 18 37.04 15.12 23.84
CA LEU A 18 36.66 16.00 24.95
C LEU A 18 35.39 15.49 25.65
N THR A 19 35.31 15.68 26.97
CA THR A 19 34.33 15.10 27.90
C THR A 19 33.51 16.20 28.60
N ILE A 20 32.32 15.81 29.09
CA ILE A 20 31.48 16.35 30.20
C ILE A 20 30.54 17.55 29.88
N LEU A 21 29.21 17.35 30.02
CA LEU A 21 28.37 17.87 31.14
C LEU A 21 26.86 17.63 30.99
N ASP A 22 26.33 16.97 32.02
CA ASP A 22 24.93 16.79 32.40
C ASP A 22 24.14 18.10 32.48
N ARG A 23 22.90 18.11 31.97
CA ARG A 23 21.75 18.83 32.58
C ARG A 23 20.42 18.09 32.34
N LYS A 24 19.70 17.87 33.44
CA LYS A 24 18.34 17.30 33.58
C LYS A 24 17.22 18.26 33.11
N PRO A 25 15.98 17.77 32.92
CA PRO A 25 14.96 18.39 32.08
C PRO A 25 13.97 19.29 32.82
N LEU A 26 13.28 20.17 32.09
CA LEU A 26 12.13 20.96 32.54
C LEU A 26 10.87 20.62 31.73
N PHE A 27 9.75 20.74 32.42
CA PHE A 27 8.42 20.17 32.19
C PHE A 27 7.58 20.79 31.07
N SER A 28 6.62 19.97 30.60
CA SER A 28 5.22 20.24 30.20
C SER A 28 4.82 21.49 29.40
N HIS A 29 4.09 21.28 28.29
CA HIS A 29 2.66 21.66 28.24
C HIS A 29 1.92 21.10 27.02
N GLN A 30 0.67 20.70 27.30
CA GLN A 30 -0.44 20.37 26.41
C GLN A 30 -0.79 21.53 25.48
N PHE A 31 -1.28 21.26 24.26
CA PHE A 31 -2.23 22.16 23.57
C PHE A 31 -3.17 21.39 22.61
N ARG A 32 -4.47 21.59 22.82
CA ARG A 32 -5.58 21.36 21.88
C ARG A 32 -6.05 22.73 21.32
N PRO A 33 -6.82 22.77 20.22
CA PRO A 33 -6.78 23.84 19.22
C PRO A 33 -7.89 24.90 19.38
N SER A 34 -7.72 26.06 18.73
CA SER A 34 -8.78 27.05 18.50
C SER A 34 -8.88 27.45 17.03
N SER A 35 -10.12 27.60 16.61
CA SER A 35 -10.66 27.94 15.30
C SER A 35 -10.83 29.46 15.09
N ARG A 36 -10.79 29.90 13.81
CA ARG A 36 -11.44 31.08 13.16
C ARG A 36 -11.24 32.46 13.83
N GLU A 37 -10.97 33.59 13.17
CA GLU A 37 -11.43 34.15 11.90
C GLU A 37 -10.70 35.52 11.73
N ALA A 38 -10.31 35.92 10.51
CA ALA A 38 -10.40 37.30 9.99
C ALA A 38 -9.69 37.42 8.64
N ALA A 39 -10.33 38.13 7.72
CA ALA A 39 -10.07 38.17 6.29
C ALA A 39 -9.41 39.49 5.82
N GLN A 40 -8.99 39.45 4.55
CA GLN A 40 -8.93 40.55 3.56
C GLN A 40 -7.89 41.69 3.70
N PHE A 41 -7.02 41.82 2.68
CA PHE A 41 -6.90 43.04 1.83
C PHE A 41 -6.18 42.77 0.48
N SER A 42 -6.99 42.75 -0.59
CA SER A 42 -6.90 43.30 -1.97
C SER A 42 -5.58 43.67 -2.71
N LEU A 43 -5.44 43.07 -3.92
CA LEU A 43 -5.17 43.57 -5.31
C LEU A 43 -4.18 44.70 -5.67
N HIS A 44 -3.32 44.43 -6.68
CA HIS A 44 -3.25 45.01 -8.06
C HIS A 44 -2.08 44.32 -8.82
N ALA A 45 -1.97 44.11 -10.15
CA ALA A 45 -2.39 44.81 -11.37
C ALA A 45 -2.41 43.80 -12.57
N THR A 46 -3.43 43.79 -13.44
CA THR A 46 -3.66 44.53 -14.71
C THR A 46 -3.06 43.87 -15.97
N ALA A 47 -3.93 43.72 -16.96
CA ALA A 47 -3.80 43.04 -18.25
C ALA A 47 -3.21 43.91 -19.38
N TYR A 48 -2.76 43.26 -20.47
CA TYR A 48 -2.69 43.86 -21.81
C TYR A 48 -3.25 42.89 -22.87
N ARG A 49 -4.21 43.39 -23.67
CA ARG A 49 -4.76 42.86 -24.95
C ARG A 49 -3.78 43.23 -26.09
N ASN A 50 -3.75 42.65 -27.31
CA ASN A 50 -4.84 42.41 -28.28
C ASN A 50 -4.29 41.72 -29.56
N ARG A 51 -5.15 40.93 -30.25
CA ARG A 51 -5.42 40.79 -31.74
C ARG A 51 -4.29 40.70 -32.77
N ASP A 52 -4.39 40.12 -33.97
CA ASP A 52 -5.35 39.44 -34.87
C ASP A 52 -4.45 38.77 -35.96
N THR A 53 -4.79 37.69 -36.68
CA THR A 53 -5.58 37.72 -37.93
C THR A 53 -5.76 36.31 -38.54
N ARG A 54 -6.82 36.19 -39.35
CA ARG A 54 -7.39 35.03 -40.08
C ARG A 54 -6.70 34.69 -41.41
N ARG A 55 -6.87 33.44 -41.88
CA ARG A 55 -7.43 32.95 -43.20
C ARG A 55 -7.03 31.46 -43.35
N GLY A 56 -7.93 30.48 -43.55
CA GLY A 56 -8.73 30.16 -44.76
C GLY A 56 -7.79 29.55 -45.83
N SER A 57 -7.92 28.33 -46.39
CA SER A 57 -9.04 27.62 -47.05
C SER A 57 -8.49 26.25 -47.56
N THR A 58 -9.13 25.09 -47.36
CA THR A 58 -10.09 24.35 -48.25
C THR A 58 -9.46 23.41 -49.30
N LEU A 59 -10.16 22.28 -49.54
CA LEU A 59 -10.15 21.29 -50.66
C LEU A 59 -9.36 20.00 -50.37
N ALA A 60 -9.93 18.79 -50.21
CA ALA A 60 -10.97 18.00 -50.91
C ALA A 60 -10.44 17.18 -52.11
N LYS A 61 -10.74 15.86 -52.08
CA LYS A 61 -11.00 14.84 -53.14
C LYS A 61 -10.41 13.46 -52.75
N GLU A 62 -11.23 12.41 -52.60
CA GLU A 62 -11.78 11.50 -53.66
C GLU A 62 -10.64 10.77 -54.39
N ASP A 63 -10.61 9.47 -54.69
CA ASP A 63 -11.54 8.33 -54.58
C ASP A 63 -10.73 7.04 -54.87
N ASP A 64 -11.38 5.90 -54.66
CA ASP A 64 -11.34 4.68 -55.49
C ASP A 64 -10.32 3.52 -55.31
N VAL A 65 -10.94 2.37 -54.96
CA VAL A 65 -10.99 1.06 -55.65
C VAL A 65 -9.77 0.11 -55.63
N GLY A 66 -10.04 -1.08 -55.07
CA GLY A 66 -9.96 -2.32 -55.85
C GLY A 66 -8.93 -3.36 -55.41
N ASP A 67 -9.46 -4.52 -54.93
CA ASP A 67 -9.09 -5.89 -55.33
C ASP A 67 -7.64 -6.39 -55.10
N GLU A 68 -7.33 -7.65 -54.77
CA GLU A 68 -8.03 -8.91 -54.45
C GLU A 68 -6.87 -9.93 -54.20
N LEU A 69 -7.20 -11.15 -53.72
CA LEU A 69 -6.39 -12.41 -53.73
C LEU A 69 -5.31 -12.55 -52.63
N GLY A 70 -5.15 -13.65 -51.89
CA GLY A 70 -5.77 -14.98 -51.90
C GLY A 70 -4.74 -16.07 -51.50
N PHE A 71 -5.14 -17.01 -50.63
CA PHE A 71 -4.58 -18.37 -50.37
C PHE A 71 -3.19 -18.50 -49.69
N SER A 72 -2.86 -19.46 -48.80
CA SER A 72 -3.37 -20.79 -48.36
C SER A 72 -2.77 -21.10 -46.96
N GLU A 73 -3.48 -21.70 -45.98
CA GLU A 73 -3.57 -23.16 -45.67
C GLU A 73 -2.19 -23.88 -45.61
N LEU A 74 -1.83 -24.77 -44.66
CA LEU A 74 -2.59 -25.80 -43.95
C LEU A 74 -1.78 -26.36 -42.76
N LEU A 75 -2.54 -26.93 -41.82
CA LEU A 75 -2.17 -27.76 -40.67
C LEU A 75 -1.45 -29.06 -41.05
N THR A 76 -0.70 -29.65 -40.10
CA THR A 76 -0.90 -31.07 -39.73
C THR A 76 -0.30 -31.39 -38.36
N ALA A 77 -1.09 -32.14 -37.58
CA ALA A 77 -0.74 -32.76 -36.32
C ALA A 77 -0.36 -34.22 -36.56
N GLU A 78 0.43 -34.83 -35.66
CA GLU A 78 0.35 -36.27 -35.44
C GLU A 78 0.81 -36.66 -34.01
N ARG A 79 0.04 -37.57 -33.42
CA ARG A 79 0.24 -38.25 -32.13
C ARG A 79 1.17 -39.47 -32.31
N VAL A 80 1.69 -40.03 -31.21
CA VAL A 80 1.44 -41.43 -30.78
C VAL A 80 2.12 -41.69 -29.41
N ALA A 81 1.52 -42.62 -28.66
CA ALA A 81 1.65 -42.94 -27.24
C ALA A 81 2.63 -44.09 -26.90
N MET A 82 2.93 -44.25 -25.60
CA MET A 82 2.71 -45.45 -24.73
C MET A 82 3.82 -45.67 -23.68
N GLY A 83 3.44 -46.07 -22.45
CA GLY A 83 4.23 -47.04 -21.65
C GLY A 83 4.51 -46.78 -20.16
N SER A 84 3.64 -47.34 -19.30
CA SER A 84 3.88 -48.14 -18.06
C SER A 84 4.55 -47.62 -16.76
N SER A 85 3.85 -47.95 -15.66
CA SER A 85 4.24 -48.53 -14.35
C SER A 85 4.90 -47.70 -13.23
N ASP A 86 4.15 -47.61 -12.12
CA ASP A 86 4.48 -47.79 -10.69
C ASP A 86 5.92 -47.53 -10.19
N GLU A 87 6.04 -46.64 -9.20
CA GLU A 87 6.61 -46.95 -7.87
C GLU A 87 6.52 -45.73 -6.94
N GLU A 88 5.87 -45.92 -5.79
CA GLU A 88 6.01 -45.07 -4.61
C GLU A 88 7.48 -45.00 -4.18
N ARG A 89 8.04 -43.80 -4.09
CA ARG A 89 9.26 -43.54 -3.31
C ARG A 89 9.14 -42.26 -2.52
N VAL A 90 9.02 -42.44 -1.21
CA VAL A 90 9.41 -41.46 -0.19
C VAL A 90 10.93 -41.27 -0.25
N PRO A 91 11.45 -40.03 -0.20
CA PRO A 91 12.79 -39.82 0.33
C PRO A 91 12.79 -38.81 1.48
N THR A 92 13.01 -39.38 2.67
CA THR A 92 14.05 -38.99 3.64
C THR A 92 14.50 -37.52 3.69
N THR A 93 14.28 -36.96 4.86
CA THR A 93 14.98 -35.81 5.45
C THR A 93 16.47 -35.78 5.11
N SER A 94 16.91 -34.72 4.43
CA SER A 94 18.32 -34.31 4.41
C SER A 94 18.43 -32.89 4.93
N SER A 95 19.22 -32.78 5.99
CA SER A 95 19.68 -31.54 6.60
C SER A 95 20.31 -30.61 5.57
N SER A 96 19.82 -29.38 5.47
CA SER A 96 20.53 -28.29 4.81
C SER A 96 20.65 -27.09 5.75
N SER A 97 21.84 -26.51 5.71
CA SER A 97 22.39 -25.37 6.43
C SER A 97 21.50 -24.12 6.49
N PRO A 98 21.63 -23.27 7.53
CA PRO A 98 20.77 -22.11 7.74
C PRO A 98 21.25 -20.91 6.89
N SER A 99 20.67 -20.73 5.70
CA SER A 99 20.74 -19.43 5.01
C SER A 99 19.58 -19.16 4.04
N SER A 100 18.42 -19.79 4.23
CA SER A 100 17.21 -19.36 3.52
C SER A 100 16.57 -18.21 4.30
N SER A 101 16.60 -17.01 3.75
CA SER A 101 15.71 -15.93 4.21
C SER A 101 14.28 -16.46 4.19
N SER A 102 13.67 -16.62 5.36
CA SER A 102 12.28 -17.06 5.49
C SER A 102 11.37 -15.98 4.89
N PHE A 103 10.73 -16.30 3.78
CA PHE A 103 9.69 -15.46 3.19
C PHE A 103 8.33 -15.89 3.77
N LEU A 104 7.54 -14.94 4.25
CA LEU A 104 6.15 -15.14 4.61
C LEU A 104 5.29 -14.99 3.34
N SER A 105 4.58 -16.05 2.96
CA SER A 105 3.59 -16.01 1.89
C SER A 105 2.32 -15.36 2.43
N LEU A 106 1.91 -14.24 1.84
CA LEU A 106 0.66 -13.58 2.22
C LEU A 106 -0.40 -13.73 1.13
N SER A 107 -0.07 -14.39 0.01
CA SER A 107 -0.89 -14.46 -1.21
C SER A 107 -2.14 -15.34 -1.09
N GLU A 108 -2.16 -16.26 -0.14
CA GLU A 108 -3.22 -17.26 0.00
C GLU A 108 -4.00 -17.05 1.29
N LYS A 109 -5.32 -17.20 1.18
CA LYS A 109 -6.22 -17.25 2.32
C LYS A 109 -5.97 -18.55 3.08
N PRO A 110 -5.69 -18.54 4.39
CA PRO A 110 -5.59 -19.75 5.18
C PRO A 110 -6.87 -20.58 5.04
N ASP A 111 -6.73 -21.90 4.93
CA ASP A 111 -7.89 -22.79 4.90
C ASP A 111 -8.66 -22.62 6.22
N ARG A 112 -9.96 -22.36 6.11
CA ARG A 112 -10.86 -22.26 7.26
C ARG A 112 -10.80 -23.52 8.12
N ASN A 113 -10.62 -24.67 7.50
CA ASN A 113 -10.53 -25.95 8.21
C ASN A 113 -9.25 -26.07 9.04
N LEU A 114 -8.16 -25.40 8.65
CA LEU A 114 -6.92 -25.41 9.41
C LEU A 114 -7.04 -24.56 10.68
N ALA A 115 -7.67 -23.39 10.58
CA ALA A 115 -8.01 -22.58 11.76
C ALA A 115 -8.97 -23.33 12.70
N LEU A 116 -9.90 -24.10 12.14
CA LEU A 116 -10.79 -24.96 12.92
C LEU A 116 -10.04 -26.04 13.71
N LEU A 117 -8.90 -26.58 13.21
CA LEU A 117 -8.14 -27.62 13.92
C LEU A 117 -7.43 -27.08 15.17
N ASP A 118 -6.85 -25.89 15.11
CA ASP A 118 -6.31 -25.20 16.30
C ASP A 118 -7.45 -24.84 17.28
N ASP A 119 -8.64 -24.51 16.73
CA ASP A 119 -9.83 -24.23 17.53
C ASP A 119 -10.50 -25.48 18.10
N TYR A 120 -10.33 -26.69 17.54
CA TYR A 120 -10.87 -27.94 18.13
C TYR A 120 -10.23 -28.22 19.50
N GLU A 121 -8.97 -27.84 19.71
CA GLU A 121 -8.35 -27.84 21.04
C GLU A 121 -8.92 -26.72 21.95
N ALA A 122 -9.46 -25.64 21.37
CA ALA A 122 -10.14 -24.55 22.07
C ALA A 122 -11.66 -24.77 22.28
N GLU A 123 -12.28 -25.68 21.53
CA GLU A 123 -13.69 -26.08 21.65
C GLU A 123 -13.95 -26.82 22.96
N GLU A 124 -12.96 -27.56 23.50
CA GLU A 124 -13.02 -28.10 24.87
C GLU A 124 -13.13 -26.99 25.95
N LEU A 125 -12.90 -25.72 25.60
CA LEU A 125 -12.93 -24.56 26.49
C LEU A 125 -14.07 -23.54 26.20
N ASN A 126 -15.05 -23.83 25.34
CA ASN A 126 -16.16 -22.92 24.97
C ASN A 126 -15.71 -21.55 24.38
N ILE A 127 -14.64 -21.50 23.56
CA ILE A 127 -14.04 -20.23 23.11
C ILE A 127 -14.62 -19.69 21.78
N VAL A 128 -15.25 -20.53 20.94
CA VAL A 128 -15.73 -20.12 19.62
C VAL A 128 -17.23 -19.81 19.63
N ASP A 129 -17.59 -18.53 19.50
CA ASP A 129 -19.00 -18.13 19.32
C ASP A 129 -19.51 -18.64 17.95
N PRO A 130 -20.56 -19.47 17.89
CA PRO A 130 -21.12 -19.99 16.64
C PRO A 130 -21.72 -18.89 15.73
N ASN A 131 -21.87 -17.66 16.23
CA ASN A 131 -22.25 -16.49 15.45
C ASN A 131 -21.07 -15.61 15.02
N HIS A 132 -19.84 -15.98 15.38
CA HIS A 132 -18.65 -15.23 14.99
C HIS A 132 -18.54 -15.15 13.46
N ARG A 133 -18.26 -13.95 12.95
CA ARG A 133 -18.10 -13.71 11.51
C ARG A 133 -16.67 -13.31 11.18
N SER A 134 -16.10 -13.93 10.16
CA SER A 134 -14.74 -13.61 9.76
C SER A 134 -14.54 -13.69 8.25
N GLY A 135 -13.68 -12.81 7.74
CA GLY A 135 -13.32 -12.86 6.34
C GLY A 135 -12.42 -11.72 5.88
N TYR A 136 -12.03 -11.84 4.62
CA TYR A 136 -11.11 -10.96 3.95
C TYR A 136 -11.86 -9.92 3.13
N VAL A 137 -11.37 -8.68 3.16
CA VAL A 137 -12.01 -7.54 2.50
C VAL A 137 -10.98 -6.81 1.67
N ALA A 138 -11.19 -6.75 0.35
CA ALA A 138 -10.29 -6.01 -0.54
C ALA A 138 -10.70 -4.54 -0.64
N VAL A 139 -9.75 -3.63 -0.41
CA VAL A 139 -9.99 -2.18 -0.51
C VAL A 139 -9.41 -1.66 -1.82
N LEU A 140 -10.28 -1.40 -2.80
CA LEU A 140 -9.94 -1.00 -4.16
C LEU A 140 -10.25 0.48 -4.43
N GLY A 141 -9.67 1.01 -5.52
CA GLY A 141 -9.94 2.37 -5.98
C GLY A 141 -8.71 3.08 -6.55
N LYS A 142 -8.93 4.17 -7.29
CA LYS A 142 -7.87 5.00 -7.89
C LYS A 142 -6.91 5.56 -6.83
N PRO A 143 -5.70 6.02 -7.20
CA PRO A 143 -4.81 6.69 -6.25
C PRO A 143 -5.49 7.88 -5.54
N ASN A 144 -5.11 8.13 -4.28
CA ASN A 144 -5.55 9.26 -3.47
C ASN A 144 -7.06 9.36 -3.12
N VAL A 145 -7.84 8.29 -3.35
CA VAL A 145 -9.26 8.22 -2.91
C VAL A 145 -9.41 7.96 -1.41
N GLY A 146 -8.34 7.58 -0.71
CA GLY A 146 -8.31 7.38 0.75
C GLY A 146 -8.43 5.94 1.25
N LYS A 147 -7.97 4.95 0.47
CA LYS A 147 -7.91 3.52 0.83
C LYS A 147 -7.18 3.26 2.15
N SER A 148 -5.91 3.66 2.22
CA SER A 148 -5.12 3.56 3.44
C SER A 148 -5.70 4.36 4.61
N THR A 149 -6.41 5.46 4.33
CA THR A 149 -7.08 6.25 5.37
C THR A 149 -8.24 5.48 6.00
N ILE A 150 -9.12 4.88 5.19
CA ILE A 150 -10.24 4.09 5.74
C ILE A 150 -9.73 2.83 6.44
N ALA A 151 -8.70 2.18 5.89
CA ALA A 151 -8.11 0.99 6.51
C ALA A 151 -7.54 1.32 7.89
N ASN A 152 -6.69 2.35 7.99
CA ASN A 152 -6.15 2.81 9.29
C ASN A 152 -7.27 3.21 10.26
N GLN A 153 -8.34 3.85 9.76
CA GLN A 153 -9.46 4.27 10.59
C GLN A 153 -10.24 3.08 11.16
N MET A 154 -10.48 2.03 10.37
CA MET A 154 -11.16 0.80 10.82
C MET A 154 -10.30 -0.02 11.78
N ILE A 155 -8.99 -0.06 11.57
CA ILE A 155 -8.04 -0.79 12.42
C ILE A 155 -7.78 -0.03 13.73
N GLY A 156 -7.92 1.29 13.72
CA GLY A 156 -7.60 2.15 14.86
C GLY A 156 -6.11 2.44 15.03
N GLN A 157 -5.27 1.94 14.10
CA GLN A 157 -3.82 2.13 14.08
C GLN A 157 -3.36 2.52 12.68
N LYS A 158 -2.28 3.32 12.62
CA LYS A 158 -1.67 3.73 11.36
C LYS A 158 -0.71 2.63 10.86
N LEU A 159 -1.20 1.77 9.96
CA LEU A 159 -0.40 0.71 9.33
C LEU A 159 0.07 1.09 7.92
N SER A 160 -0.72 1.87 7.19
CA SER A 160 -0.42 2.29 5.82
C SER A 160 -0.09 3.78 5.72
N ILE A 161 0.72 4.14 4.73
CA ILE A 161 1.11 5.52 4.43
C ILE A 161 -0.09 6.33 3.90
N VAL A 162 -0.30 7.53 4.44
CA VAL A 162 -1.35 8.46 3.99
C VAL A 162 -0.74 9.79 3.55
N THR A 163 -0.81 10.08 2.25
CA THR A 163 -0.38 11.37 1.65
C THR A 163 -1.20 11.67 0.38
N ASP A 164 -1.10 12.89 -0.11
CA ASP A 164 -1.70 13.39 -1.34
C ASP A 164 -0.91 12.99 -2.60
N LYS A 165 0.30 12.46 -2.44
CA LYS A 165 1.09 11.90 -3.54
C LYS A 165 0.51 10.55 -3.97
N PRO A 166 0.36 10.28 -5.28
CA PRO A 166 -0.09 8.98 -5.77
C PRO A 166 0.92 7.86 -5.47
N GLN A 167 0.54 6.60 -5.74
CA GLN A 167 1.45 5.44 -5.68
C GLN A 167 2.12 5.22 -4.31
N THR A 168 1.43 5.60 -3.24
CA THR A 168 1.91 5.47 -1.86
C THR A 168 1.82 4.08 -1.31
N THR A 169 0.86 3.26 -1.74
CA THR A 169 0.75 1.85 -1.35
C THR A 169 1.29 1.04 -2.52
N ARG A 170 2.36 0.26 -2.29
CA ARG A 170 2.99 -0.58 -3.33
C ARG A 170 2.96 -2.07 -3.00
N HIS A 171 3.08 -2.39 -1.72
CA HIS A 171 2.77 -3.71 -1.18
C HIS A 171 1.30 -3.76 -0.79
N ARG A 172 0.73 -4.97 -0.78
CA ARG A 172 -0.56 -5.19 -0.15
C ARG A 172 -0.33 -5.23 1.36
N VAL A 173 -0.93 -4.29 2.08
CA VAL A 173 -0.84 -4.23 3.54
C VAL A 173 -2.06 -4.93 4.13
N LEU A 174 -1.83 -5.97 4.92
CA LEU A 174 -2.86 -6.70 5.64
C LEU A 174 -3.09 -6.03 6.99
N GLY A 175 -4.33 -5.61 7.23
CA GLY A 175 -4.78 -5.02 8.49
C GLY A 175 -5.90 -5.85 9.11
N ILE A 176 -5.78 -6.17 10.39
CA ILE A 176 -6.72 -7.03 11.11
C ILE A 176 -7.48 -6.17 12.11
N CYS A 177 -8.82 -6.23 12.02
CA CYS A 177 -9.73 -5.60 12.96
C CYS A 177 -10.59 -6.68 13.60
N SER A 178 -10.33 -6.97 14.88
CA SER A 178 -11.03 -8.03 15.63
C SER A 178 -11.98 -7.42 16.67
N GLY A 179 -13.09 -8.12 16.91
CA GLY A 179 -14.04 -7.85 17.99
C GLY A 179 -14.35 -9.14 18.77
N ALA A 180 -15.34 -9.06 19.67
CA ALA A 180 -15.78 -10.24 20.41
C ALA A 180 -16.39 -11.29 19.47
N ASP A 181 -17.19 -10.85 18.51
CA ASP A 181 -18.03 -11.65 17.60
C ASP A 181 -17.63 -11.52 16.12
N TYR A 182 -16.49 -10.88 15.81
CA TYR A 182 -16.02 -10.79 14.44
C TYR A 182 -14.50 -10.67 14.27
N GLN A 183 -14.03 -10.95 13.05
CA GLN A 183 -12.71 -10.55 12.57
C GLN A 183 -12.76 -10.13 11.09
N VAL A 184 -12.39 -8.87 10.82
CA VAL A 184 -12.28 -8.32 9.47
C VAL A 184 -10.81 -8.20 9.10
N VAL A 185 -10.41 -8.87 8.02
CA VAL A 185 -9.04 -8.80 7.49
C VAL A 185 -9.02 -7.93 6.23
N LEU A 186 -8.55 -6.70 6.34
CA LEU A 186 -8.48 -5.71 5.27
C LEU A 186 -7.20 -5.89 4.45
N TYR A 187 -7.36 -6.02 3.13
CA TYR A 187 -6.27 -5.82 2.18
C TYR A 187 -6.27 -4.37 1.68
N ASP A 188 -5.37 -3.54 2.21
CA ASP A 188 -5.07 -2.24 1.60
C ASP A 188 -4.19 -2.45 0.38
N THR A 189 -4.73 -2.14 -0.80
CA THR A 189 -4.06 -2.42 -2.08
C THR A 189 -3.46 -1.15 -2.69
N PRO A 190 -2.45 -1.29 -3.58
CA PRO A 190 -2.06 -0.21 -4.47
C PRO A 190 -3.27 0.42 -5.18
N GLY A 191 -3.16 1.71 -5.51
CA GLY A 191 -4.20 2.37 -6.31
C GLY A 191 -4.20 1.85 -7.73
N VAL A 192 -5.39 1.59 -8.29
CA VAL A 192 -5.54 1.13 -9.68
C VAL A 192 -5.01 2.18 -10.63
N ILE A 193 -4.07 1.79 -11.50
CA ILE A 193 -3.42 2.68 -12.47
C ILE A 193 -3.65 2.16 -13.90
N GLU A 194 -4.02 3.07 -14.80
CA GLU A 194 -4.29 2.78 -16.21
C GLU A 194 -3.00 2.48 -16.99
N LYS A 195 -1.93 3.24 -16.72
CA LYS A 195 -0.66 3.15 -17.45
C LYS A 195 0.41 2.48 -16.60
N LYS A 196 0.76 1.26 -16.99
CA LYS A 196 1.87 0.49 -16.41
C LYS A 196 3.15 0.84 -17.15
N MET A 197 4.00 1.64 -16.54
CA MET A 197 5.25 2.13 -17.15
C MET A 197 6.43 1.21 -16.83
N HIS A 198 6.36 0.51 -15.70
CA HIS A 198 7.41 -0.35 -15.18
C HIS A 198 6.89 -1.72 -14.78
N LYS A 199 7.79 -2.71 -14.69
CA LYS A 199 7.46 -4.05 -14.16
C LYS A 199 6.89 -3.98 -12.74
N LEU A 200 7.37 -3.04 -11.92
CA LEU A 200 6.78 -2.73 -10.61
C LEU A 200 5.27 -2.46 -10.70
N ASP A 201 4.83 -1.66 -11.69
CA ASP A 201 3.42 -1.30 -11.86
C ASP A 201 2.56 -2.52 -12.18
N THR A 202 3.09 -3.42 -13.03
CA THR A 202 2.45 -4.70 -13.34
C THR A 202 2.34 -5.58 -12.10
N MET A 203 3.40 -5.68 -11.28
CA MET A 203 3.36 -6.48 -10.05
C MET A 203 2.41 -5.90 -8.99
N MET A 204 2.34 -4.58 -8.87
CA MET A 204 1.36 -3.92 -8.01
C MET A 204 -0.07 -4.27 -8.43
N MET A 205 -0.39 -4.27 -9.73
CA MET A 205 -1.73 -4.64 -10.18
C MET A 205 -2.03 -6.12 -10.01
N ASN A 206 -1.03 -7.01 -10.10
CA ASN A 206 -1.23 -8.42 -9.73
C ASN A 206 -1.59 -8.57 -8.25
N ASN A 207 -1.00 -7.75 -7.36
CA ASN A 207 -1.38 -7.74 -5.94
C ASN A 207 -2.80 -7.23 -5.73
N VAL A 208 -3.24 -6.23 -6.51
CA VAL A 208 -4.64 -5.75 -6.51
C VAL A 208 -5.60 -6.87 -6.88
N ARG A 209 -5.31 -7.60 -7.97
CA ARG A 209 -6.12 -8.74 -8.43
C ARG A 209 -6.20 -9.86 -7.41
N SER A 210 -5.03 -10.28 -6.92
CA SER A 210 -4.94 -11.34 -5.90
C SER A 210 -5.69 -10.98 -4.63
N ALA A 211 -5.67 -9.71 -4.20
CA ALA A 211 -6.46 -9.27 -3.05
C ALA A 211 -7.96 -9.43 -3.27
N ALA A 212 -8.46 -9.02 -4.44
CA ALA A 212 -9.87 -9.05 -4.76
C ALA A 212 -10.41 -10.49 -4.98
N ILE A 213 -9.63 -11.36 -5.63
CA ILE A 213 -10.00 -12.77 -5.86
C ILE A 213 -10.16 -13.53 -4.54
N ASN A 214 -9.34 -13.22 -3.54
CA ASN A 214 -9.35 -13.91 -2.25
C ASN A 214 -10.30 -13.28 -1.21
N ALA A 215 -10.98 -12.18 -1.55
CA ALA A 215 -11.82 -11.45 -0.61
C ALA A 215 -13.25 -12.01 -0.56
N ASP A 216 -13.84 -12.05 0.64
CA ASP A 216 -15.24 -12.37 0.87
C ASP A 216 -16.16 -11.19 0.48
N CYS A 217 -15.66 -9.94 0.53
CA CYS A 217 -16.33 -8.77 -0.05
C CYS A 217 -15.32 -7.69 -0.52
N VAL A 218 -15.76 -6.77 -1.37
CA VAL A 218 -14.91 -5.73 -1.97
C VAL A 218 -15.44 -4.34 -1.64
N LEU A 219 -14.55 -3.46 -1.17
CA LEU A 219 -14.81 -2.03 -1.01
C LEU A 219 -14.22 -1.27 -2.18
N VAL A 220 -15.04 -0.53 -2.92
CA VAL A 220 -14.57 0.36 -3.98
C VAL A 220 -14.66 1.79 -3.52
N LEU A 221 -13.50 2.41 -3.25
CA LEU A 221 -13.46 3.80 -2.82
C LEU A 221 -13.38 4.76 -4.01
N VAL A 222 -14.20 5.80 -3.93
CA VAL A 222 -14.19 6.93 -4.87
C VAL A 222 -14.08 8.25 -4.11
N ASP A 223 -13.47 9.23 -4.75
CA ASP A 223 -13.32 10.58 -4.20
C ASP A 223 -14.58 11.39 -4.50
N ALA A 224 -15.36 11.68 -3.46
CA ALA A 224 -16.62 12.38 -3.61
C ALA A 224 -16.45 13.79 -4.21
N THR A 225 -15.28 14.43 -4.02
CA THR A 225 -15.04 15.81 -4.47
C THR A 225 -14.94 15.91 -5.99
N LYS A 226 -14.71 14.77 -6.66
CA LYS A 226 -14.64 14.69 -8.12
C LYS A 226 -16.02 14.43 -8.72
N MET A 227 -16.18 14.74 -10.00
CA MET A 227 -17.36 14.33 -10.74
C MET A 227 -17.52 12.80 -10.68
N PRO A 228 -18.75 12.28 -10.54
CA PRO A 228 -18.97 10.84 -10.59
C PRO A 228 -18.42 10.24 -11.89
N GLN A 229 -17.76 9.10 -11.75
CA GLN A 229 -17.16 8.35 -12.85
C GLN A 229 -17.52 6.90 -12.65
N LYS A 230 -17.64 6.17 -13.76
CA LYS A 230 -17.85 4.72 -13.68
C LYS A 230 -16.63 4.06 -13.02
N ILE A 231 -16.88 2.91 -12.41
CA ILE A 231 -15.86 2.13 -11.69
C ILE A 231 -15.43 0.88 -12.46
N ASP A 232 -15.89 0.69 -13.69
CA ASP A 232 -15.64 -0.52 -14.51
C ASP A 232 -14.15 -0.82 -14.63
N GLU A 233 -13.32 0.20 -14.73
CA GLU A 233 -11.86 0.08 -14.81
C GLU A 233 -11.27 -0.47 -13.50
N VAL A 234 -11.75 0.01 -12.35
CA VAL A 234 -11.30 -0.46 -11.03
C VAL A 234 -11.76 -1.90 -10.79
N LEU A 235 -13.01 -2.21 -11.16
CA LEU A 235 -13.56 -3.55 -11.03
C LEU A 235 -12.90 -4.53 -12.01
N GLY A 236 -12.69 -4.12 -13.27
CA GLY A 236 -12.02 -4.94 -14.28
C GLY A 236 -10.57 -5.23 -13.91
N GLU A 237 -9.86 -4.25 -13.34
CA GLU A 237 -8.49 -4.48 -12.90
C GLU A 237 -8.40 -5.28 -11.60
N GLY A 238 -9.36 -5.16 -10.68
CA GLY A 238 -9.36 -5.88 -9.41
C GLY A 238 -10.03 -7.26 -9.47
N ILE A 239 -11.31 -7.29 -9.80
CA ILE A 239 -12.17 -8.48 -9.78
C ILE A 239 -12.13 -9.21 -11.14
N GLY A 240 -11.86 -8.51 -12.24
CA GLY A 240 -11.78 -9.11 -13.58
C GLY A 240 -13.10 -9.76 -14.01
N HIS A 241 -13.01 -10.96 -14.60
CA HIS A 241 -14.15 -11.73 -15.11
C HIS A 241 -14.52 -12.90 -14.17
N LEU A 242 -14.40 -12.71 -12.86
CA LEU A 242 -14.85 -13.72 -11.91
C LEU A 242 -16.29 -14.15 -12.22
N GLN A 243 -16.52 -15.47 -12.23
CA GLN A 243 -17.83 -16.05 -12.54
C GLN A 243 -18.89 -15.62 -11.51
N GLU A 244 -18.49 -15.61 -10.24
CA GLU A 244 -19.28 -15.09 -9.13
C GLU A 244 -18.59 -13.84 -8.58
N LYS A 245 -19.28 -12.69 -8.67
CA LYS A 245 -18.76 -11.44 -8.10
C LYS A 245 -18.99 -11.48 -6.59
N PRO A 246 -17.97 -11.19 -5.76
CA PRO A 246 -18.19 -10.98 -4.34
C PRO A 246 -19.09 -9.74 -4.12
N PRO A 247 -19.77 -9.60 -2.98
CA PRO A 247 -20.50 -8.38 -2.64
C PRO A 247 -19.60 -7.13 -2.74
N ILE A 248 -20.11 -6.07 -3.35
CA ILE A 248 -19.37 -4.83 -3.62
C ILE A 248 -20.05 -3.65 -2.93
N LEU A 249 -19.32 -3.00 -2.02
CA LEU A 249 -19.73 -1.72 -1.43
C LEU A 249 -18.96 -0.58 -2.09
N LEU A 250 -19.67 0.41 -2.63
CA LEU A 250 -19.06 1.65 -3.07
C LEU A 250 -18.99 2.62 -1.88
N VAL A 251 -17.77 3.06 -1.58
CA VAL A 251 -17.49 4.00 -0.49
C VAL A 251 -17.18 5.37 -1.07
N LEU A 252 -18.10 6.30 -0.91
CA LEU A 252 -17.99 7.68 -1.38
C LEU A 252 -17.26 8.53 -0.34
N ASN A 253 -15.92 8.53 -0.40
CA ASN A 253 -15.06 9.12 0.62
C ASN A 253 -14.84 10.64 0.44
N LYS A 254 -14.39 11.31 1.50
CA LYS A 254 -14.17 12.76 1.61
C LYS A 254 -15.47 13.57 1.63
N LYS A 255 -16.54 13.01 2.21
CA LYS A 255 -17.83 13.71 2.34
C LYS A 255 -17.73 15.02 3.12
N ASP A 256 -16.74 15.14 4.01
CA ASP A 256 -16.48 16.33 4.80
C ASP A 256 -16.14 17.58 3.96
N LEU A 257 -15.78 17.39 2.70
CA LEU A 257 -15.43 18.47 1.77
C LEU A 257 -16.61 18.89 0.86
N ILE A 258 -17.80 18.32 1.06
CA ILE A 258 -18.93 18.44 0.14
C ILE A 258 -20.21 18.81 0.87
N LYS A 259 -21.06 19.58 0.21
CA LYS A 259 -22.37 19.96 0.75
C LYS A 259 -23.34 18.75 0.73
N PRO A 260 -24.22 18.60 1.75
CA PRO A 260 -25.17 17.48 1.80
C PRO A 260 -26.06 17.33 0.55
N GLY A 261 -26.52 18.43 -0.07
CA GLY A 261 -27.33 18.33 -1.28
C GLY A 261 -26.57 17.80 -2.51
N GLU A 262 -25.25 17.98 -2.56
CA GLU A 262 -24.41 17.44 -3.64
C GLU A 262 -24.10 15.96 -3.43
N ILE A 263 -24.01 15.49 -2.18
CA ILE A 263 -23.72 14.09 -1.91
C ILE A 263 -24.88 13.18 -2.31
N ALA A 264 -26.12 13.59 -2.04
CA ALA A 264 -27.32 12.84 -2.42
C ALA A 264 -27.38 12.59 -3.93
N LYS A 265 -27.09 13.62 -4.74
CA LYS A 265 -27.03 13.50 -6.21
C LYS A 265 -25.95 12.52 -6.69
N LYS A 266 -24.82 12.46 -5.97
CA LYS A 266 -23.73 11.54 -6.31
C LYS A 266 -24.10 10.10 -5.95
N ILE A 267 -24.76 9.89 -4.82
CA ILE A 267 -25.27 8.57 -4.40
C ILE A 267 -26.23 8.04 -5.47
N GLU A 268 -27.25 8.83 -5.82
CA GLU A 268 -28.23 8.47 -6.86
C GLU A 268 -27.55 8.13 -8.20
N TRP A 269 -26.53 8.90 -8.58
CA TRP A 269 -25.76 8.61 -9.79
C TRP A 269 -25.04 7.25 -9.69
N TYR A 270 -24.35 6.96 -8.59
CA TYR A 270 -23.64 5.70 -8.43
C TYR A 270 -24.58 4.51 -8.38
N GLU A 271 -25.70 4.60 -7.66
CA GLU A 271 -26.74 3.56 -7.61
C GLU A 271 -27.33 3.27 -9.00
N LYS A 272 -27.48 4.31 -9.85
CA LYS A 272 -28.04 4.16 -11.19
C LYS A 272 -27.04 3.64 -12.23
N PHE A 273 -25.76 4.01 -12.11
CA PHE A 273 -24.78 3.81 -13.17
C PHE A 273 -23.66 2.82 -12.81
N THR A 274 -23.72 2.17 -11.66
CA THR A 274 -22.76 1.15 -11.25
C THR A 274 -23.46 -0.08 -10.68
N GLU A 275 -22.91 -1.27 -10.94
CA GLU A 275 -23.39 -2.54 -10.40
C GLU A 275 -22.74 -2.80 -9.03
N VAL A 276 -23.24 -2.14 -7.99
CA VAL A 276 -22.78 -2.32 -6.60
C VAL A 276 -23.96 -2.63 -5.70
N ASP A 277 -23.72 -3.33 -4.59
CA ASP A 277 -24.77 -3.69 -3.63
C ASP A 277 -25.29 -2.45 -2.88
N GLU A 278 -24.40 -1.53 -2.53
CA GLU A 278 -24.72 -0.36 -1.73
C GLU A 278 -23.72 0.78 -1.96
N VAL A 279 -24.14 2.01 -1.65
CA VAL A 279 -23.31 3.22 -1.72
C VAL A 279 -23.32 3.92 -0.36
N ILE A 280 -22.18 3.96 0.34
CA ILE A 280 -22.08 4.60 1.65
C ILE A 280 -21.13 5.82 1.58
N PRO A 281 -21.63 7.05 1.91
CA PRO A 281 -20.80 8.24 2.00
C PRO A 281 -20.03 8.31 3.32
N VAL A 282 -18.71 8.49 3.25
CA VAL A 282 -17.84 8.53 4.43
C VAL A 282 -16.88 9.72 4.44
N SER A 283 -16.44 10.07 5.64
CA SER A 283 -15.19 10.81 5.84
C SER A 283 -14.24 9.90 6.58
N ALA A 284 -13.37 9.19 5.84
CA ALA A 284 -12.39 8.31 6.45
C ALA A 284 -11.44 9.08 7.39
N LYS A 285 -11.13 10.33 7.06
CA LYS A 285 -10.26 11.20 7.87
C LYS A 285 -10.84 11.51 9.26
N TYR A 286 -12.17 11.65 9.34
CA TYR A 286 -12.87 12.01 10.59
C TYR A 286 -13.73 10.87 11.14
N GLY A 287 -13.62 9.66 10.59
CA GLY A 287 -14.38 8.48 11.02
C GLY A 287 -15.88 8.49 10.70
N GLN A 288 -16.42 9.52 10.04
CA GLN A 288 -17.86 9.62 9.82
C GLN A 288 -18.33 8.58 8.80
N GLY A 289 -19.27 7.71 9.21
CA GLY A 289 -19.82 6.63 8.38
C GLY A 289 -18.91 5.40 8.25
N VAL A 290 -17.78 5.35 8.95
CA VAL A 290 -16.89 4.17 8.92
C VAL A 290 -17.52 2.98 9.66
N GLU A 291 -18.29 3.24 10.73
CA GLU A 291 -19.07 2.19 11.39
C GLU A 291 -20.17 1.61 10.49
N ASP A 292 -20.79 2.43 9.63
CA ASP A 292 -21.79 1.96 8.66
C ASP A 292 -21.14 1.01 7.63
N VAL A 293 -19.94 1.36 7.14
CA VAL A 293 -19.14 0.49 6.27
C VAL A 293 -18.79 -0.82 6.98
N LYS A 294 -18.39 -0.76 8.24
CA LYS A 294 -18.07 -1.94 9.04
C LYS A 294 -19.30 -2.82 9.25
N ALA A 295 -20.45 -2.25 9.60
CA ALA A 295 -21.71 -2.98 9.76
C ALA A 295 -22.11 -3.68 8.45
N TRP A 296 -21.97 -3.00 7.31
CA TRP A 296 -22.20 -3.60 6.00
C TRP A 296 -21.28 -4.79 5.75
N ILE A 297 -19.96 -4.65 5.99
CA ILE A 297 -18.99 -5.74 5.85
C ILE A 297 -19.43 -6.95 6.69
N LEU A 298 -19.71 -6.73 7.98
CA LEU A 298 -20.11 -7.81 8.89
C LEU A 298 -21.39 -8.52 8.43
N SER A 299 -22.32 -7.81 7.78
CA SER A 299 -23.53 -8.43 7.21
C SER A 299 -23.23 -9.39 6.05
N LYS A 300 -22.13 -9.17 5.32
CA LYS A 300 -21.70 -9.95 4.15
C LYS A 300 -20.70 -11.05 4.50
N LEU A 301 -19.93 -10.88 5.58
CA LEU A 301 -18.94 -11.86 6.00
C LEU A 301 -19.61 -13.17 6.43
N PRO A 302 -19.05 -14.33 6.03
CA PRO A 302 -19.54 -15.63 6.46
C PRO A 302 -19.27 -15.85 7.95
N LYS A 303 -20.04 -16.77 8.54
CA LYS A 303 -19.75 -17.29 9.87
C LYS A 303 -18.48 -18.15 9.82
N GLY A 304 -17.65 -18.06 10.85
CA GLY A 304 -16.42 -18.83 10.95
C GLY A 304 -15.50 -18.33 12.08
N PRO A 305 -14.46 -19.11 12.38
CA PRO A 305 -13.49 -18.78 13.43
C PRO A 305 -12.65 -17.54 13.06
N ALA A 306 -11.91 -17.00 14.03
CA ALA A 306 -10.89 -16.01 13.72
C ALA A 306 -9.73 -16.69 12.95
N TYR A 307 -9.21 -16.04 11.90
CA TYR A 307 -8.02 -16.51 11.19
C TYR A 307 -6.73 -16.23 11.96
N TYR A 308 -6.77 -15.21 12.83
CA TYR A 308 -5.61 -14.68 13.54
C TYR A 308 -5.93 -14.38 15.00
N PRO A 309 -4.93 -14.32 15.89
CA PRO A 309 -5.10 -13.83 17.25
C PRO A 309 -5.79 -12.45 17.28
N LYS A 310 -6.70 -12.24 18.23
CA LYS A 310 -7.54 -11.03 18.26
C LYS A 310 -6.79 -9.76 18.67
N ASP A 311 -5.62 -9.91 19.29
CA ASP A 311 -4.76 -8.84 19.79
C ASP A 311 -3.79 -8.28 18.73
N ILE A 312 -3.61 -8.99 17.61
CA ILE A 312 -2.77 -8.51 16.53
C ILE A 312 -3.55 -7.69 15.51
N VAL A 313 -2.87 -6.69 14.93
CA VAL A 313 -3.44 -5.81 13.90
C VAL A 313 -2.87 -6.08 12.51
N SER A 314 -1.83 -6.92 12.39
CA SER A 314 -1.20 -7.29 11.13
C SER A 314 -0.26 -8.49 11.29
N GLU A 315 -0.14 -9.28 10.24
CA GLU A 315 0.84 -10.36 10.08
C GLU A 315 2.19 -9.90 9.51
N HIS A 316 2.30 -8.63 9.10
CA HIS A 316 3.57 -8.13 8.58
C HIS A 316 4.61 -8.01 9.68
N PRO A 317 5.88 -8.39 9.42
CA PRO A 317 6.94 -8.25 10.41
C PRO A 317 7.23 -6.78 10.69
N GLU A 318 7.70 -6.46 11.90
CA GLU A 318 8.08 -5.07 12.28
C GLU A 318 9.02 -4.42 11.26
N ARG A 319 9.92 -5.20 10.65
CA ARG A 319 10.86 -4.75 9.62
C ARG A 319 10.16 -4.16 8.40
N PHE A 320 9.00 -4.71 8.02
CA PHE A 320 8.17 -4.17 6.95
C PHE A 320 7.70 -2.77 7.32
N PHE A 321 7.09 -2.59 8.50
CA PHE A 321 6.60 -1.30 8.96
C PHE A 321 7.71 -0.26 9.14
N VAL A 322 8.89 -0.66 9.60
CA VAL A 322 10.07 0.21 9.66
C VAL A 322 10.43 0.75 8.27
N SER A 323 10.42 -0.12 7.24
CA SER A 323 10.68 0.31 5.87
C SER A 323 9.62 1.28 5.34
N GLU A 324 8.34 1.02 5.67
CA GLU A 324 7.21 1.87 5.27
C GLU A 324 7.23 3.23 5.97
N ILE A 325 7.64 3.31 7.25
CA ILE A 325 7.82 4.56 7.98
C ILE A 325 8.90 5.43 7.33
N VAL A 326 10.06 4.85 7.01
CA VAL A 326 11.14 5.59 6.31
C VAL A 326 10.64 6.05 4.93
N ARG A 327 9.93 5.18 4.22
CA ARG A 327 9.36 5.51 2.91
C ARG A 327 8.33 6.64 3.02
N GLU A 328 7.51 6.67 4.07
CA GLU A 328 6.59 7.77 4.33
C GLU A 328 7.36 9.09 4.47
N LYS A 329 8.45 9.11 5.24
CA LYS A 329 9.26 10.32 5.39
C LYS A 329 9.88 10.75 4.07
N ILE A 330 10.24 9.81 3.18
CA ILE A 330 10.68 10.15 1.81
C ILE A 330 9.54 10.84 1.05
N PHE A 331 8.33 10.28 1.10
CA PHE A 331 7.15 10.88 0.47
C PHE A 331 6.82 12.25 1.06
N MET A 332 7.01 12.49 2.36
CA MET A 332 6.75 13.80 2.97
C MET A 332 7.81 14.84 2.60
N GLN A 333 9.08 14.46 2.62
CA GLN A 333 10.20 15.40 2.49
C GLN A 333 10.53 15.73 1.03
N TYR A 334 10.42 14.77 0.12
CA TYR A 334 10.83 14.94 -1.27
C TYR A 334 9.65 15.12 -2.22
N ARG A 335 9.93 15.65 -3.41
CA ARG A 335 8.96 15.95 -4.47
C ARG A 335 9.43 15.36 -5.80
N ASN A 336 8.65 15.61 -6.85
CA ASN A 336 8.93 15.18 -8.22
C ASN A 336 9.14 13.65 -8.27
N GLU A 337 10.13 13.17 -9.01
CA GLU A 337 10.39 11.75 -9.25
C GLU A 337 10.96 11.00 -8.04
N ILE A 338 11.51 11.71 -7.05
CA ILE A 338 12.30 11.10 -5.97
C ILE A 338 11.50 10.07 -5.16
N PRO A 339 10.31 10.37 -4.62
CA PRO A 339 9.54 9.37 -3.85
C PRO A 339 9.20 8.13 -4.68
N TYR A 340 9.02 8.28 -5.98
CA TYR A 340 8.63 7.19 -6.87
C TYR A 340 9.80 6.31 -7.31
N ALA A 341 11.04 6.82 -7.25
CA ALA A 341 12.24 6.08 -7.60
C ALA A 341 12.93 5.39 -6.41
N CYS A 342 12.41 5.57 -5.18
CA CYS A 342 12.98 4.99 -3.97
C CYS A 342 12.41 3.60 -3.66
N GLN A 343 13.26 2.69 -3.20
CA GLN A 343 12.93 1.45 -2.47
C GLN A 343 13.63 1.50 -1.11
N VAL A 344 12.95 1.04 -0.06
CA VAL A 344 13.51 1.02 1.30
C VAL A 344 13.62 -0.42 1.78
N ASN A 345 14.80 -0.83 2.23
CA ASN A 345 15.06 -2.18 2.73
C ASN A 345 15.67 -2.11 4.13
N VAL A 346 15.14 -2.88 5.09
CA VAL A 346 15.82 -3.09 6.38
C VAL A 346 16.86 -4.19 6.18
N VAL A 347 18.13 -3.82 6.22
CA VAL A 347 19.25 -4.76 5.98
C VAL A 347 19.80 -5.37 7.27
N ASN A 348 19.59 -4.70 8.41
CA ASN A 348 20.01 -5.19 9.71
C ASN A 348 19.02 -4.73 10.78
N TYR A 349 18.65 -5.63 11.69
CA TYR A 349 17.87 -5.33 12.87
C TYR A 349 18.43 -6.16 14.01
N LYS A 350 18.97 -5.49 15.04
CA LYS A 350 19.53 -6.13 16.23
C LYS A 350 18.91 -5.55 17.50
N THR A 351 18.23 -6.41 18.23
CA THR A 351 17.75 -6.12 19.59
C THR A 351 18.94 -6.02 20.55
N ARG A 352 18.96 -4.99 21.40
CA ARG A 352 20.04 -4.78 22.38
C ARG A 352 19.42 -4.54 23.77
N PRO A 353 19.49 -5.49 24.72
CA PRO A 353 18.75 -5.44 25.98
C PRO A 353 18.97 -4.19 26.85
N ALA A 354 20.16 -3.59 26.79
CA ALA A 354 20.54 -2.42 27.59
C ALA A 354 20.93 -1.21 26.73
N ALA A 355 20.58 -1.21 25.45
CA ALA A 355 20.90 -0.11 24.53
C ALA A 355 19.77 0.12 23.53
N LYS A 356 19.89 1.18 22.74
CA LYS A 356 18.96 1.42 21.63
C LYS A 356 18.96 0.21 20.70
N GLU A 357 17.85 -0.23 20.14
CA GLU A 357 17.89 -1.22 19.05
C GLU A 357 18.70 -0.66 17.88
N PHE A 358 19.44 -1.53 17.18
CA PHE A 358 20.21 -1.12 16.02
C PHE A 358 19.45 -1.51 14.76
N ILE A 359 19.06 -0.52 13.97
CA ILE A 359 18.34 -0.72 12.72
C ILE A 359 19.14 -0.04 11.60
N GLN A 360 19.51 -0.83 10.59
CA GLN A 360 20.16 -0.33 9.39
C GLN A 360 19.21 -0.44 8.20
N VAL A 361 18.99 0.69 7.54
CA VAL A 361 18.10 0.83 6.39
C VAL A 361 18.89 1.25 5.16
N GLU A 362 18.59 0.61 4.04
CA GLU A 362 19.10 0.96 2.73
C GLU A 362 17.97 1.61 1.91
N VAL A 363 18.22 2.83 1.42
CA VAL A 363 17.37 3.52 0.46
C VAL A 363 18.00 3.37 -0.93
N VAL A 364 17.37 2.57 -1.78
CA VAL A 364 17.81 2.33 -3.15
C VAL A 364 17.13 3.31 -4.10
N VAL A 365 17.91 3.91 -4.99
CA VAL A 365 17.45 4.79 -6.07
C VAL A 365 17.98 4.35 -7.42
N GLU A 366 17.41 4.84 -8.52
CA GLU A 366 17.80 4.44 -9.88
C GLU A 366 19.00 5.23 -10.42
N LYS A 367 19.19 6.48 -9.99
CA LYS A 367 20.20 7.38 -10.55
C LYS A 367 21.06 8.03 -9.49
N ASN A 368 22.31 8.31 -9.83
CA ASN A 368 23.22 9.02 -8.92
C ASN A 368 22.72 10.44 -8.58
N SER A 369 22.05 11.13 -9.51
CA SER A 369 21.42 12.43 -9.23
C SER A 369 20.38 12.34 -8.11
N GLN A 370 19.57 11.28 -8.09
CA GLN A 370 18.57 11.03 -7.05
C GLN A 370 19.24 10.77 -5.69
N LYS A 371 20.35 10.01 -5.68
CA LYS A 371 21.16 9.77 -4.47
C LYS A 371 21.70 11.08 -3.91
N ILE A 372 22.24 11.95 -4.76
CA ILE A 372 22.76 13.26 -4.33
C ILE A 372 21.62 14.12 -3.73
N ILE A 373 20.43 14.10 -4.31
CA ILE A 373 19.25 14.82 -3.79
C ILE A 373 18.82 14.30 -2.41
N LEU A 374 18.78 12.98 -2.23
CA LEU A 374 18.46 12.35 -0.93
C LEU A 374 19.48 12.70 0.15
N ILE A 375 20.77 12.71 -0.19
CA ILE A 375 21.84 13.08 0.75
C ILE A 375 21.72 14.56 1.09
N GLY A 376 21.54 15.40 0.07
CA GLY A 376 21.54 16.85 0.19
C GLY A 376 22.91 17.43 0.55
N LYS A 377 23.00 18.76 0.61
CA LYS A 377 24.25 19.45 0.95
C LYS A 377 24.75 19.01 2.33
N GLU A 378 25.98 18.50 2.39
CA GLU A 378 26.63 18.02 3.63
C GLU A 378 25.83 16.95 4.39
N GLY A 379 24.96 16.19 3.71
CA GLY A 379 24.12 15.17 4.36
C GLY A 379 22.94 15.71 5.17
N LYS A 380 22.65 17.02 5.08
CA LYS A 380 21.61 17.68 5.89
C LYS A 380 20.20 17.13 5.60
N ALA A 381 19.90 16.84 4.32
CA ALA A 381 18.59 16.32 3.93
C ALA A 381 18.40 14.88 4.44
N LEU A 382 19.41 14.02 4.30
CA LEU A 382 19.36 12.65 4.82
C LEU A 382 19.28 12.62 6.34
N LYS A 383 19.97 13.54 7.03
CA LYS A 383 19.88 13.66 8.49
C LYS A 383 18.47 14.04 8.95
N LEU A 384 17.81 14.96 8.25
CA LEU A 384 16.43 15.34 8.54
C LEU A 384 15.48 14.14 8.36
N LEU A 385 15.63 13.42 7.23
CA LEU A 385 14.85 12.22 6.92
C LEU A 385 15.03 11.15 8.01
N ALA A 386 16.28 10.79 8.33
CA ALA A 386 16.61 9.78 9.32
C ALA A 386 16.13 10.16 10.73
N THR A 387 16.21 11.45 11.08
CA THR A 387 15.72 11.92 12.39
C THR A 387 14.20 11.78 12.48
N ALA A 388 13.46 12.21 11.45
CA ALA A 388 12.01 12.09 11.42
C ALA A 388 11.56 10.63 11.40
N ALA A 389 12.22 9.77 10.62
CA ALA A 389 11.89 8.35 10.56
C ALA A 389 12.18 7.64 11.88
N ARG A 390 13.32 7.94 12.52
CA ARG A 390 13.67 7.35 13.83
C ARG A 390 12.62 7.66 14.89
N LEU A 391 12.11 8.89 14.95
CA LEU A 391 11.09 9.26 15.95
C LEU A 391 9.80 8.45 15.78
N ASP A 392 9.31 8.31 14.54
CA ASP A 392 8.12 7.49 14.25
C ASP A 392 8.38 5.99 14.46
N ILE A 393 9.59 5.49 14.17
CA ILE A 393 9.95 4.10 14.45
C ILE A 393 10.01 3.85 15.97
N GLU A 394 10.56 4.78 16.76
CA GLU A 394 10.59 4.65 18.23
C GLU A 394 9.17 4.62 18.82
N ASP A 395 8.26 5.43 18.28
CA ASP A 395 6.84 5.42 18.65
C ASP A 395 6.14 4.12 18.22
N PHE A 396 6.40 3.65 17.00
CA PHE A 396 5.81 2.39 16.51
C PHE A 396 6.28 1.18 17.33
N LEU A 397 7.59 1.06 17.59
CA LEU A 397 8.18 -0.07 18.32
C LEU A 397 8.07 0.07 19.85
N GLN A 398 7.68 1.25 20.35
CA GLN A 398 7.72 1.61 21.77
C GLN A 398 9.11 1.36 22.42
N LYS A 399 10.18 1.57 21.64
CA LYS A 399 11.58 1.33 22.04
C LYS A 399 12.50 2.42 21.51
N LYS A 400 13.68 2.58 22.11
CA LYS A 400 14.70 3.51 21.61
C LYS A 400 15.51 2.87 20.49
N VAL A 401 15.81 3.65 19.44
CA VAL A 401 16.40 3.16 18.20
C VAL A 401 17.63 3.99 17.81
N PHE A 402 18.68 3.30 17.40
CA PHE A 402 19.77 3.86 16.61
C PHE A 402 19.52 3.48 15.15
N LEU A 403 19.11 4.47 14.35
CA LEU A 403 18.80 4.29 12.93
C LEU A 403 19.98 4.73 12.08
N GLU A 404 20.55 3.80 11.31
CA GLU A 404 21.52 4.06 10.26
C GLU A 404 20.81 4.00 8.90
N VAL A 405 20.99 5.03 8.07
CA VAL A 405 20.38 5.10 6.74
C VAL A 405 21.48 5.25 5.69
N GLU A 406 21.56 4.30 4.76
CA GLU A 406 22.48 4.32 3.62
C GLU A 406 21.71 4.55 2.31
N VAL A 407 22.26 5.31 1.37
CA VAL A 407 21.66 5.52 0.05
C VAL A 407 22.50 4.85 -1.04
N LYS A 408 21.90 3.93 -1.79
CA LYS A 408 22.58 3.19 -2.87
C LYS A 408 21.90 3.41 -4.22
N VAL A 409 22.70 3.34 -5.28
CA VAL A 409 22.21 3.42 -6.65
C VAL A 409 22.11 2.00 -7.19
N LYS A 410 20.92 1.62 -7.67
CA LYS A 410 20.67 0.41 -8.42
C LYS A 410 19.86 0.78 -9.65
N GLU A 411 20.53 0.87 -10.78
CA GLU A 411 19.92 1.31 -12.03
C GLU A 411 18.76 0.38 -12.42
N ASN A 412 17.67 0.99 -12.90
CA ASN A 412 16.49 0.30 -13.43
C ASN A 412 15.89 -0.76 -12.50
N TRP A 413 16.02 -0.63 -11.17
CA TRP A 413 15.51 -1.64 -10.23
C TRP A 413 13.99 -1.86 -10.36
N ARG A 414 13.22 -0.86 -10.82
CA ARG A 414 11.77 -0.97 -11.07
C ARG A 414 11.41 -1.84 -12.28
N GLN A 415 12.39 -2.18 -13.12
CA GLN A 415 12.25 -3.08 -14.27
C GLN A 415 12.85 -4.47 -14.01
N ASP A 416 13.67 -4.62 -12.97
CA ASP A 416 14.34 -5.88 -12.63
C ASP A 416 13.41 -6.78 -11.80
N GLU A 417 12.86 -7.81 -12.45
CA GLU A 417 11.93 -8.73 -11.81
C GLU A 417 12.53 -9.49 -10.61
N GLY A 418 13.84 -9.82 -10.67
CA GLY A 418 14.53 -10.51 -9.58
C GLY A 418 14.63 -9.63 -8.34
N LEU A 419 14.99 -8.37 -8.51
CA LEU A 419 14.99 -7.38 -7.42
C LEU A 419 13.58 -7.14 -6.89
N LEU A 420 12.58 -7.01 -7.76
CA LEU A 420 11.21 -6.78 -7.32
C LEU A 420 10.67 -7.94 -6.48
N LYS A 421 10.94 -9.19 -6.86
CA LYS A 421 10.62 -10.37 -6.04
C LYS A 421 11.36 -10.33 -4.70
N ASN A 422 12.65 -10.01 -4.71
CA ASN A 422 13.45 -9.89 -3.48
C ASN A 422 12.97 -8.79 -2.53
N TYR A 423 12.42 -7.69 -3.06
CA TYR A 423 11.82 -6.60 -2.28
C TYR A 423 10.39 -6.92 -1.83
N GLY A 424 9.84 -8.07 -2.23
CA GLY A 424 8.54 -8.54 -1.79
C GLY A 424 7.34 -8.02 -2.58
N TYR A 425 7.57 -7.53 -3.81
CA TYR A 425 6.48 -7.14 -4.71
C TYR A 425 5.75 -8.34 -5.31
N GLY A 426 6.30 -9.55 -5.19
CA GLY A 426 5.71 -10.81 -5.66
C GLY A 426 4.69 -11.46 -4.73
N GLY A 427 4.24 -10.76 -3.68
CA GLY A 427 3.26 -11.30 -2.71
C GLY A 427 3.88 -12.04 -1.51
N GLN A 428 5.21 -12.06 -1.42
CA GLN A 428 5.97 -12.63 -0.31
C GLN A 428 6.77 -11.54 0.38
N ILE A 429 6.76 -11.46 1.71
CA ILE A 429 7.55 -10.48 2.46
C ILE A 429 8.62 -11.20 3.27
N ARG A 430 9.84 -10.65 3.29
CA ARG A 430 10.93 -11.20 4.10
C ARG A 430 10.60 -11.02 5.58
N ALA A 431 10.70 -12.10 6.34
CA ALA A 431 10.57 -12.08 7.79
C ALA A 431 11.69 -11.28 8.47
#